data_AF-A0A7W1CM98-F1
#
_entry.id   AF-A0A7W1CM98-F1
#
_cell.length_a   1.000
_cell.length_b   1.000
_cell.length_c   1.000
_cell.angle_alpha   90.00
_cell.angle_beta   90.00
_cell.angle_gamma   90.00
#
_symmetry.space_group_name_H-M   'P 1'
#
loop_
_entity.id
_entity.type
_entity.pdbx_description
1 polymer ?
#
loop_
_entity_poly.entity_id
_entity_poly.type
_entity_poly.pdbx_seq_one_letter_code
_entity_poly.pdbx_strand_id
1 'polypeptide(L)'
;MLDVNMFDQLKIGLATADQIRVWSHGEVKKPETINYRTLRPEKDGLFCEKIFGPTRDWECYCGKYKRVRFKGIICERCGVEVTRSKVRRDRMGHIQLEAPVVHIWYLRGTRSWLAYLLAGIEPKEELKAKQLEKVIYFAANLVTWVDEDKRHTDVSTLENEYLEERDAIQKELELAVDRRYKELEEEAERAEAEGVDTKKLRRDADKDVEALRERYDIELDLVARTWDEFKGLHSRKIIDDEMLWRELRDKYGEYFEGGTGADAIKQLIDRIDFDEEEIKLRDAIDPGDSGRKPLSAQRKQKAIKRLKIVASFNRRDDHGRRINDPKAMILDVVPVIPPELRPMVQLDGGRFATSDLNDLYRRVINRNNRLGRLLSLGAPEIIVNNEKRMLQEAVDALFDNGR
;
A
#
# COMPACT_ATOMS: atom_id res chain seq x y z
N MET A 1 19.16 -28.44 30.56
CA MET A 1 19.34 -27.40 29.52
C MET A 1 19.53 -28.16 28.22
N LEU A 2 18.61 -28.01 27.27
CA LEU A 2 18.83 -28.55 25.92
C LEU A 2 20.07 -27.85 25.35
N ASP A 3 21.04 -28.64 24.89
CA ASP A 3 22.27 -28.13 24.31
C ASP A 3 21.94 -27.45 22.98
N VAL A 4 22.21 -26.14 22.88
CA VAL A 4 21.82 -25.29 21.75
C VAL A 4 22.52 -25.70 20.45
N ASN A 5 23.55 -26.54 20.56
CA ASN A 5 24.35 -27.02 19.44
C ASN A 5 23.86 -28.36 18.84
N MET A 6 22.85 -29.01 19.42
CA MET A 6 22.28 -30.24 18.86
C MET A 6 21.00 -29.93 18.05
N PHE A 7 21.17 -29.51 16.80
CA PHE A 7 20.10 -29.40 15.82
C PHE A 7 20.53 -29.99 14.48
N ASP A 8 19.64 -30.71 13.80
CA ASP A 8 19.94 -31.33 12.50
C ASP A 8 19.83 -30.32 11.35
N GLN A 9 18.91 -29.36 11.45
CA GLN A 9 18.59 -28.39 10.39
C GLN A 9 18.16 -27.04 10.97
N LEU A 10 18.46 -25.96 10.24
CA LEU A 10 17.96 -24.62 10.50
C LEU A 10 17.14 -24.15 9.28
N LYS A 11 15.88 -23.77 9.52
CA LYS A 11 14.95 -23.33 8.48
C LYS A 11 14.65 -21.83 8.62
N ILE A 12 14.53 -21.15 7.48
CA ILE A 12 14.06 -19.77 7.37
C ILE A 12 12.83 -19.72 6.46
N GLY A 13 11.87 -18.86 6.79
CA GLY A 13 10.63 -18.69 6.05
C GLY A 13 10.05 -17.29 6.28
N LEU A 14 8.96 -16.98 5.58
CA LEU A 14 8.22 -15.74 5.79
C LEU A 14 7.41 -15.82 7.10
N ALA A 15 7.36 -14.70 7.82
CA ALA A 15 6.57 -14.58 9.02
C ALA A 15 5.19 -14.01 8.69
N THR A 16 4.12 -14.74 8.98
CA THR A 16 2.76 -14.19 8.85
C THR A 16 2.46 -13.24 10.02
N ALA A 17 1.44 -12.38 9.86
CA ALA A 17 0.99 -11.49 10.94
C ALA A 17 0.63 -12.27 12.22
N ASP A 18 0.00 -13.44 12.09
CA ASP A 18 -0.37 -14.29 13.22
C ASP A 18 0.85 -14.89 13.93
N GLN A 19 1.86 -15.31 13.17
CA GLN A 19 3.12 -15.78 13.77
C GLN A 19 3.82 -14.67 14.55
N ILE A 20 3.83 -13.45 14.03
CA ILE A 20 4.40 -12.29 14.73
C ILE A 20 3.63 -12.00 16.03
N ARG A 21 2.31 -12.12 16.02
CA ARG A 21 1.47 -11.99 17.24
C ARG A 21 1.79 -13.07 18.27
N VAL A 22 2.02 -14.32 17.85
CA VAL A 22 2.41 -15.42 18.74
C VAL A 22 3.76 -15.17 19.43
N TRP A 23 4.71 -14.56 18.73
CA TRP A 23 6.00 -14.21 19.33
C TRP A 23 5.92 -13.02 20.29
N SER A 24 4.92 -12.17 20.08
CA SER A 24 4.79 -10.92 20.79
C SER A 24 4.23 -11.11 22.19
N HIS A 25 4.80 -10.38 23.14
CA HIS A 25 4.30 -10.30 24.52
C HIS A 25 3.38 -9.09 24.75
N GLY A 26 3.11 -8.30 23.70
CA GLY A 26 2.21 -7.14 23.76
C GLY A 26 2.45 -6.13 22.65
N GLU A 27 1.42 -5.32 22.42
CA GLU A 27 1.41 -4.26 21.42
C GLU A 27 2.06 -2.96 21.96
N VAL A 28 2.97 -2.38 21.19
CA VAL A 28 3.58 -1.08 21.49
C VAL A 28 2.74 0.03 20.85
N LYS A 29 1.94 0.71 21.67
CA LYS A 29 1.01 1.76 21.22
C LYS A 29 1.62 3.15 21.23
N LYS A 30 2.60 3.36 22.10
CA LYS A 30 3.11 4.68 22.45
C LYS A 30 4.52 4.92 21.92
N PRO A 31 4.80 6.08 21.32
CA PRO A 31 6.15 6.43 20.83
C PRO A 31 7.10 6.81 21.98
N GLU A 32 6.61 6.95 23.21
CA GLU A 32 7.45 7.30 24.34
C GLU A 32 8.41 6.17 24.74
N THR A 33 9.60 6.54 25.21
CA THR A 33 10.65 5.60 25.63
C THR A 33 10.70 5.50 27.16
N ILE A 34 11.34 6.47 27.80
CA ILE A 34 11.51 6.57 29.25
C ILE A 34 11.11 7.97 29.71
N ASN A 35 10.65 8.07 30.94
CA ASN A 35 10.37 9.35 31.57
C ASN A 35 11.68 10.05 31.96
N TYR A 36 11.89 11.28 31.50
CA TYR A 36 13.12 12.03 31.77
C TYR A 36 13.36 12.37 33.26
N ARG A 37 12.30 12.41 34.09
CA ARG A 37 12.42 12.72 35.53
C ARG A 37 12.68 11.46 36.35
N THR A 38 11.88 10.42 36.12
CA THR A 38 11.94 9.20 36.93
C THR A 38 12.91 8.15 36.40
N LEU A 39 13.39 8.33 35.16
CA LEU A 39 14.22 7.37 34.42
C LEU A 39 13.55 6.00 34.24
N ARG A 40 12.23 5.93 34.45
CA ARG A 40 11.46 4.70 34.31
C ARG A 40 10.84 4.59 32.93
N PRO A 41 10.73 3.38 32.35
CA PRO A 41 10.03 3.17 31.10
C PRO A 41 8.58 3.63 31.17
N GLU A 42 8.09 4.25 30.09
CA GLU A 42 6.69 4.61 29.97
C GLU A 42 5.82 3.37 29.67
N LYS A 43 4.58 3.38 30.16
CA LYS A 43 3.63 2.28 29.90
C LYS A 43 3.20 2.28 28.44
N ASP A 44 3.09 1.09 27.86
CA ASP A 44 2.76 0.82 26.45
C ASP A 44 3.74 1.44 25.44
N GLY A 45 4.86 1.98 25.91
CA GLY A 45 5.94 2.55 25.10
C GLY A 45 7.01 1.53 24.69
N LEU A 46 8.06 2.01 24.01
CA LEU A 46 9.11 1.16 23.43
C LEU A 46 9.94 0.36 24.42
N PHE A 47 9.94 0.75 25.69
CA PHE A 47 10.68 0.06 26.76
C PHE A 47 9.76 -0.55 27.82
N CYS A 48 8.45 -0.60 27.56
CA CYS A 48 7.42 -0.98 28.52
C CYS A 48 7.73 -2.31 29.23
N GLU A 49 7.78 -2.27 30.56
CA GLU A 49 8.08 -3.47 31.36
C GLU A 49 6.98 -4.53 31.30
N LYS A 50 5.74 -4.13 31.02
CA LYS A 50 4.61 -5.07 30.88
C LYS A 50 4.81 -5.99 29.68
N ILE A 51 5.36 -5.45 28.59
CA ILE A 51 5.58 -6.17 27.33
C ILE A 51 6.91 -6.93 27.39
N PHE A 52 8.01 -6.19 27.64
CA PHE A 52 9.36 -6.73 27.49
C PHE A 52 9.90 -7.38 28.76
N GLY A 53 9.26 -7.20 29.91
CA GLY A 53 9.71 -7.69 31.21
C GLY A 53 10.38 -6.61 32.08
N PRO A 54 10.69 -6.94 33.34
CA PRO A 54 11.11 -5.97 34.35
C PRO A 54 12.53 -5.43 34.09
N THR A 55 12.77 -4.13 34.37
CA THR A 55 14.12 -3.53 34.23
C THR A 55 15.09 -4.08 35.27
N ARG A 56 14.59 -4.41 36.47
CA ARG A 56 15.38 -4.96 37.58
C ARG A 56 14.92 -6.36 37.90
N ASP A 57 15.86 -7.21 38.31
CA ASP A 57 15.58 -8.58 38.68
C ASP A 57 14.54 -8.65 39.81
N TRP A 58 13.47 -9.42 39.57
CA TRP A 58 12.43 -9.71 40.55
C TRP A 58 11.72 -8.46 41.11
N GLU A 59 11.64 -7.38 40.34
CA GLU A 59 10.94 -6.15 40.71
C GLU A 59 9.92 -5.77 39.63
N CYS A 60 8.65 -5.60 40.01
CA CYS A 60 7.63 -5.06 39.11
C CYS A 60 7.67 -3.52 39.05
N TYR A 61 7.16 -2.93 37.97
CA TYR A 61 7.14 -1.47 37.75
C TYR A 61 6.66 -0.64 38.94
N CYS A 62 5.51 -1.02 39.55
CA CYS A 62 4.93 -0.26 40.66
C CYS A 62 5.62 -0.51 42.02
N GLY A 63 6.50 -1.50 42.11
CA GLY A 63 7.18 -1.89 43.35
C GLY A 63 6.32 -2.66 44.37
N LYS A 64 5.07 -3.06 44.03
CA LYS A 64 4.20 -3.90 44.89
C LYS A 64 4.87 -5.24 45.20
N TYR A 65 5.37 -5.91 44.18
CA TYR A 65 6.10 -7.17 44.28
C TYR A 65 7.60 -6.92 44.05
N LYS A 66 8.41 -7.32 45.03
CA LYS A 66 9.86 -7.27 45.02
C LYS A 66 10.44 -8.54 45.62
N ARG A 67 11.61 -8.95 45.15
CA ARG A 67 12.39 -10.16 45.58
C ARG A 67 11.87 -11.46 44.96
N VAL A 68 12.74 -12.47 44.99
CA VAL A 68 12.58 -13.79 44.34
C VAL A 68 11.32 -14.54 44.78
N ARG A 69 10.78 -14.27 45.98
CA ARG A 69 9.60 -14.95 46.53
C ARG A 69 8.33 -14.84 45.68
N PHE A 70 8.25 -13.82 44.83
CA PHE A 70 7.11 -13.57 43.94
C PHE A 70 7.37 -14.00 42.49
N LYS A 71 8.36 -14.86 42.26
CA LYS A 71 8.72 -15.37 40.93
C LYS A 71 7.49 -15.87 40.17
N GLY A 72 7.31 -15.38 38.94
CA GLY A 72 6.24 -15.79 38.03
C GLY A 72 4.87 -15.16 38.29
N ILE A 73 4.73 -14.34 39.33
CA ILE A 73 3.48 -13.59 39.58
C ILE A 73 3.40 -12.41 38.62
N ILE A 74 2.26 -12.29 37.93
CA ILE A 74 1.91 -11.10 37.15
C ILE A 74 1.24 -10.09 38.08
N CYS A 75 1.81 -8.89 38.18
CA CYS A 75 1.31 -7.88 39.09
C CYS A 75 -0.05 -7.32 38.65
N GLU A 76 -1.09 -7.43 39.50
CA GLU A 76 -2.44 -6.90 39.22
C GLU A 76 -2.48 -5.37 38.94
N ARG A 77 -1.54 -4.59 39.51
CA ARG A 77 -1.54 -3.13 39.36
C ARG A 77 -0.83 -2.63 38.10
N CYS A 78 0.25 -3.30 37.69
CA CYS A 78 1.07 -2.84 36.57
C CYS A 78 1.20 -3.84 35.41
N GLY A 79 0.70 -5.06 35.58
CA GLY A 79 0.76 -6.14 34.59
C GLY A 79 2.15 -6.71 34.33
N VAL A 80 3.17 -6.26 35.09
CA VAL A 80 4.55 -6.74 34.91
C VAL A 80 4.72 -8.07 35.63
N GLU A 81 5.27 -9.03 34.90
CA GLU A 81 5.69 -10.33 35.43
C GLU A 81 6.98 -10.20 36.23
N VAL A 82 7.00 -10.75 37.43
CA VAL A 82 8.17 -10.74 38.31
C VAL A 82 9.12 -11.88 37.90
N THR A 83 10.08 -11.55 37.04
CA THR A 83 11.12 -12.46 36.53
C THR A 83 12.49 -11.77 36.50
N ARG A 84 13.50 -12.41 35.92
CA ARG A 84 14.82 -11.79 35.70
C ARG A 84 14.76 -10.78 34.56
N SER A 85 15.53 -9.70 34.63
CA SER A 85 15.61 -8.69 33.56
C SER A 85 16.15 -9.25 32.25
N LYS A 86 16.87 -10.39 32.31
CA LYS A 86 17.39 -11.10 31.12
C LYS A 86 16.34 -11.36 30.04
N VAL A 87 15.06 -11.53 30.40
CA VAL A 87 13.98 -11.74 29.43
C VAL A 87 13.81 -10.55 28.45
N ARG A 88 14.28 -9.35 28.81
CA ARG A 88 14.26 -8.14 27.95
C ARG A 88 15.19 -8.23 26.73
N ARG A 89 16.01 -9.28 26.65
CA ARG A 89 16.82 -9.63 25.47
C ARG A 89 16.10 -10.57 24.51
N ASP A 90 15.09 -11.29 24.98
CA ASP A 90 14.44 -12.38 24.23
C ASP A 90 12.97 -12.05 23.86
N ARG A 91 12.26 -11.27 24.69
CA ARG A 91 10.84 -10.95 24.48
C ARG A 91 10.65 -9.91 23.37
N MET A 92 9.94 -10.29 22.32
CA MET A 92 9.52 -9.38 21.25
C MET A 92 8.21 -8.66 21.60
N GLY A 93 8.06 -7.45 21.06
CA GLY A 93 6.81 -6.71 20.99
C GLY A 93 6.28 -6.71 19.55
N HIS A 94 5.13 -6.10 19.31
CA HIS A 94 4.66 -5.83 17.96
C HIS A 94 3.94 -4.48 17.88
N ILE A 95 3.79 -3.96 16.66
CA ILE A 95 2.96 -2.81 16.32
C ILE A 95 1.88 -3.31 15.37
N GLN A 96 0.62 -3.14 15.74
CA GLN A 96 -0.52 -3.41 14.85
C GLN A 96 -0.66 -2.20 13.92
N LEU A 97 -0.56 -2.43 12.60
CA LEU A 97 -0.70 -1.36 11.63
C LEU A 97 -2.18 -1.10 11.32
N GLU A 98 -2.51 0.18 11.10
CA GLU A 98 -3.84 0.65 10.68
C GLU A 98 -4.08 0.44 9.17
N ALA A 99 -2.99 0.35 8.39
CA ALA A 99 -3.02 -0.02 6.98
C ALA A 99 -1.88 -0.99 6.68
N PRO A 100 -2.07 -1.97 5.77
CA PRO A 100 -1.01 -2.89 5.40
C PRO A 100 0.14 -2.16 4.71
N VAL A 101 1.33 -2.74 4.83
CA VAL A 101 2.58 -2.19 4.31
C VAL A 101 3.34 -3.30 3.60
N VAL A 102 3.89 -3.01 2.41
CA VAL A 102 4.74 -3.98 1.71
C VAL A 102 6.13 -4.01 2.33
N HIS A 103 6.69 -5.20 2.56
CA HIS A 103 8.06 -5.29 3.03
C HIS A 103 9.06 -4.96 1.91
N ILE A 104 9.89 -3.92 2.11
CA ILE A 104 10.78 -3.33 1.09
C ILE A 104 11.68 -4.33 0.35
N TRP A 105 12.19 -5.37 1.02
CA TRP A 105 13.02 -6.40 0.38
C TRP A 105 12.37 -7.10 -0.82
N TYR A 106 11.05 -7.25 -0.83
CA TYR A 106 10.33 -7.88 -1.94
C TYR A 106 9.95 -6.87 -3.04
N LEU A 107 10.02 -5.57 -2.73
CA LEU A 107 9.78 -4.47 -3.66
C LEU A 107 11.07 -4.02 -4.36
N ARG A 108 12.03 -3.45 -3.61
CA ARG A 108 13.27 -2.82 -4.10
C ARG A 108 14.50 -3.75 -4.12
N GLY A 109 14.29 -5.06 -4.02
CA GLY A 109 15.36 -6.04 -4.23
C GLY A 109 15.96 -5.93 -5.64
N THR A 110 17.21 -6.41 -5.82
CA THR A 110 17.88 -6.48 -7.15
C THR A 110 17.02 -7.18 -8.22
N ARG A 111 16.11 -8.04 -7.76
CA ARG A 111 14.94 -8.48 -8.50
C ARG A 111 13.73 -8.20 -7.63
N SER A 112 12.74 -7.47 -8.15
CA SER A 112 11.47 -7.28 -7.46
C SER A 112 10.69 -8.60 -7.49
N TRP A 113 10.68 -9.31 -6.37
CA TRP A 113 9.99 -10.60 -6.23
C TRP A 113 8.49 -10.44 -6.46
N LEU A 114 7.91 -9.34 -5.95
CA LEU A 114 6.49 -9.02 -6.14
C LEU A 114 6.13 -8.79 -7.60
N ALA A 115 6.92 -8.02 -8.35
CA ALA A 115 6.63 -7.77 -9.76
C ALA A 115 6.59 -9.07 -10.58
N TYR A 116 7.54 -9.98 -10.36
CA TYR A 116 7.51 -11.28 -11.04
C TYR A 116 6.35 -12.17 -10.57
N LEU A 117 6.04 -12.18 -9.27
CA LEU A 117 4.96 -12.99 -8.72
C LEU A 117 3.60 -12.57 -9.31
N LEU A 118 3.35 -11.26 -9.35
CA LEU A 118 2.07 -10.67 -9.73
C LEU A 118 1.87 -10.54 -11.24
N ALA A 119 2.96 -10.50 -12.02
CA ALA A 119 2.89 -10.42 -13.48
C ALA A 119 2.09 -11.59 -14.06
N GLY A 120 1.41 -11.39 -15.18
CA GLY A 120 0.74 -12.46 -15.92
C GLY A 120 1.62 -13.11 -16.99
N ILE A 121 1.03 -14.00 -17.79
CA ILE A 121 1.70 -14.68 -18.92
C ILE A 121 1.61 -13.85 -20.19
N GLU A 122 0.52 -13.10 -20.32
CA GLU A 122 0.26 -12.25 -21.47
C GLU A 122 1.12 -10.99 -21.40
N PRO A 123 1.57 -10.45 -22.56
CA PRO A 123 2.41 -9.25 -22.57
C PRO A 123 1.73 -8.02 -21.93
N LYS A 124 0.39 -7.92 -22.01
CA LYS A 124 -0.37 -6.82 -21.42
C LYS A 124 -0.37 -6.87 -19.88
N GLU A 125 -0.22 -8.05 -19.30
CA GLU A 125 -0.21 -8.28 -17.85
C GLU A 125 1.20 -8.18 -17.23
N GLU A 126 2.20 -7.71 -17.99
CA GLU A 126 3.55 -7.58 -17.49
C GLU A 126 3.65 -6.40 -16.50
N LEU A 127 4.04 -6.70 -15.26
CA LEU A 127 4.29 -5.69 -14.25
C LEU A 127 5.78 -5.36 -14.14
N LYS A 128 6.12 -4.08 -14.28
CA LYS A 128 7.48 -3.57 -14.04
C LYS A 128 7.60 -3.08 -12.60
N ALA A 129 8.76 -3.32 -11.98
CA ALA A 129 9.04 -2.91 -10.60
C ALA A 129 8.78 -1.41 -10.36
N LYS A 130 9.20 -0.53 -11.29
CA LYS A 130 8.98 0.92 -11.19
C LYS A 130 7.49 1.32 -11.25
N GLN A 131 6.65 0.57 -11.97
CA GLN A 131 5.21 0.84 -12.00
C GLN A 131 4.55 0.35 -10.71
N LEU A 132 4.95 -0.82 -10.21
CA LEU A 132 4.47 -1.35 -8.92
C LEU A 132 4.83 -0.43 -7.75
N GLU A 133 6.00 0.20 -7.82
CA GLU A 133 6.43 1.22 -6.86
C GLU A 133 5.46 2.41 -6.82
N LYS A 134 5.02 2.91 -7.98
CA LYS A 134 4.01 3.99 -8.03
C LYS A 134 2.72 3.59 -7.32
N VAL A 135 2.26 2.35 -7.50
CA VAL A 135 1.05 1.84 -6.83
C VAL A 135 1.23 1.83 -5.32
N ILE A 136 2.33 1.25 -4.83
CA ILE A 136 2.59 1.09 -3.39
C ILE A 136 2.76 2.45 -2.69
N TYR A 137 3.37 3.43 -3.36
CA TYR A 137 3.51 4.80 -2.83
C TYR A 137 2.37 5.74 -3.26
N PHE A 138 1.19 5.20 -3.58
CA PHE A 138 -0.05 5.97 -3.81
C PHE A 138 0.01 7.01 -4.95
N ALA A 139 0.86 6.78 -5.95
CA ALA A 139 0.99 7.62 -7.14
C ALA A 139 0.24 7.08 -8.37
N ALA A 140 -0.25 5.84 -8.31
CA ALA A 140 -0.99 5.19 -9.39
C ALA A 140 -1.97 4.15 -8.84
N ASN A 141 -3.03 3.85 -9.59
CA ASN A 141 -4.03 2.84 -9.26
C ASN A 141 -3.77 1.54 -10.02
N LEU A 142 -4.01 0.41 -9.36
CA LEU A 142 -3.90 -0.93 -9.90
C LEU A 142 -5.29 -1.56 -10.00
N VAL A 143 -5.63 -2.04 -11.19
CA VAL A 143 -6.83 -2.87 -11.40
C VAL A 143 -6.53 -4.28 -10.88
N THR A 144 -7.29 -4.71 -9.87
CA THR A 144 -7.14 -6.04 -9.27
C THR A 144 -7.99 -7.07 -10.01
N TRP A 145 -9.17 -6.68 -10.47
CA TRP A 145 -10.11 -7.55 -11.17
C TRP A 145 -11.02 -6.80 -12.13
N VAL A 146 -11.50 -7.52 -13.14
CA VAL A 146 -12.47 -7.04 -14.13
C VAL A 146 -13.47 -8.16 -14.38
N ASP A 147 -14.75 -7.82 -14.39
CA ASP A 147 -15.83 -8.69 -14.84
C ASP A 147 -15.95 -8.62 -16.37
N GLU A 148 -15.32 -9.58 -17.06
CA GLU A 148 -15.33 -9.61 -18.52
C GLU A 148 -16.71 -10.00 -19.08
N ASP A 149 -17.46 -10.84 -18.37
CA ASP A 149 -18.75 -11.37 -18.81
C ASP A 149 -19.84 -10.29 -18.71
N LYS A 150 -19.91 -9.59 -17.57
CA LYS A 150 -20.83 -8.46 -17.37
C LYS A 150 -20.51 -7.34 -18.36
N ARG A 151 -19.23 -6.99 -18.52
CA ARG A 151 -18.79 -5.98 -19.49
C ARG A 151 -19.19 -6.35 -20.92
N HIS A 152 -18.99 -7.59 -21.35
CA HIS A 152 -19.34 -8.01 -22.71
C HIS A 152 -20.86 -7.95 -22.97
N THR A 153 -21.67 -8.23 -21.95
CA THR A 153 -23.13 -8.15 -22.05
C THR A 153 -23.60 -6.70 -22.19
N ASP A 154 -23.05 -5.82 -21.35
CA ASP A 154 -23.54 -4.44 -21.22
C ASP A 154 -22.85 -3.46 -22.19
N VAL A 155 -21.77 -3.88 -22.88
CA VAL A 155 -20.95 -3.00 -23.74
C VAL A 155 -21.76 -2.20 -24.76
N SER A 156 -22.79 -2.80 -25.35
CA SER A 156 -23.65 -2.14 -26.34
C SER A 156 -24.51 -1.02 -25.73
N THR A 157 -24.97 -1.21 -24.49
CA THR A 157 -25.76 -0.21 -23.78
C THR A 157 -24.86 0.93 -23.32
N LEU A 158 -23.71 0.58 -22.74
CA LEU A 158 -22.70 1.56 -22.30
C LEU A 158 -22.13 2.37 -23.47
N GLU A 159 -21.99 1.77 -24.66
CA GLU A 159 -21.53 2.49 -25.85
C GLU A 159 -22.54 3.56 -26.28
N ASN A 160 -23.84 3.25 -26.22
CA ASN A 160 -24.89 4.22 -26.51
C ASN A 160 -24.90 5.35 -25.47
N GLU A 161 -24.79 5.01 -24.18
CA GLU A 161 -24.71 6.01 -23.09
C GLU A 161 -23.50 6.95 -23.28
N TYR A 162 -22.34 6.41 -23.63
CA TYR A 162 -21.14 7.18 -23.95
C TYR A 162 -21.36 8.12 -25.15
N LEU A 163 -22.00 7.64 -26.23
CA LEU A 163 -22.27 8.47 -27.41
C LEU A 163 -23.27 9.58 -27.09
N GLU A 164 -24.32 9.27 -26.33
CA GLU A 164 -25.32 10.26 -25.88
C GLU A 164 -24.67 11.35 -25.01
N GLU A 165 -23.81 10.97 -24.07
CA GLU A 165 -23.07 11.91 -23.24
C GLU A 165 -22.16 12.82 -24.07
N ARG A 166 -21.39 12.23 -25.00
CA ARG A 166 -20.50 13.00 -25.88
C ARG A 166 -21.28 13.99 -26.75
N ASP A 167 -22.41 13.57 -27.31
CA ASP A 167 -23.25 14.42 -28.15
C ASP A 167 -23.95 15.51 -27.32
N ALA A 168 -24.29 15.23 -26.05
CA ALA A 168 -24.80 16.24 -25.12
C ALA A 168 -23.76 17.33 -24.81
N ILE A 169 -22.51 16.96 -24.53
CA ILE A 169 -21.41 17.91 -24.29
C ILE A 169 -21.17 18.79 -25.53
N GLN A 170 -21.18 18.20 -26.73
CA GLN A 170 -21.06 18.96 -27.99
C GLN A 170 -22.20 19.97 -28.16
N LYS A 171 -23.44 19.56 -27.87
CA LYS A 171 -24.60 20.46 -27.93
C LYS A 171 -24.53 21.58 -26.89
N GLU A 172 -24.01 21.31 -25.70
CA GLU A 172 -23.78 22.34 -24.69
C GLU A 172 -22.72 23.36 -25.13
N LEU A 173 -21.64 22.89 -25.76
CA LEU A 173 -20.64 23.76 -26.38
C LEU A 173 -21.27 24.68 -27.45
N GLU A 174 -22.06 24.12 -28.38
CA GLU A 174 -22.74 24.91 -29.41
C GLU A 174 -23.63 25.99 -28.78
N LEU A 175 -24.44 25.62 -27.79
CA LEU A 175 -25.30 26.57 -27.07
C LEU A 175 -24.51 27.63 -26.30
N ALA A 176 -23.36 27.29 -25.72
CA ALA A 176 -22.52 28.22 -25.00
C ALA A 176 -21.85 29.23 -25.95
N VAL A 177 -21.37 28.76 -27.09
CA VAL A 177 -20.80 29.60 -28.15
C VAL A 177 -21.85 30.54 -28.74
N ASP A 178 -23.05 30.02 -29.02
CA ASP A 178 -24.17 30.84 -29.52
C ASP A 178 -24.58 31.92 -28.52
N ARG A 179 -24.62 31.60 -27.22
CA ARG A 179 -24.89 32.61 -26.18
C ARG A 179 -23.82 33.69 -26.16
N ARG A 180 -22.54 33.32 -26.24
CA ARG A 180 -21.45 34.31 -26.22
C ARG A 180 -21.47 35.22 -27.45
N TYR A 181 -21.81 34.68 -28.63
CA TYR A 181 -21.98 35.50 -29.83
C TYR A 181 -23.18 36.45 -29.71
N LYS A 182 -24.30 36.04 -29.12
CA LYS A 182 -25.44 36.94 -28.85
C LYS A 182 -25.08 38.06 -27.88
N GLU A 183 -24.34 37.76 -26.81
CA GLU A 183 -23.84 38.79 -25.89
C GLU A 183 -22.92 39.78 -26.59
N LEU A 184 -22.03 39.28 -27.47
CA LEU A 184 -21.16 40.13 -28.28
C LEU A 184 -21.97 41.05 -29.21
N GLU A 185 -23.04 40.54 -29.85
CA GLU A 185 -23.93 41.35 -30.68
C GLU A 185 -24.57 42.49 -29.86
N GLU A 186 -25.12 42.19 -28.69
CA GLU A 186 -25.71 43.19 -27.78
C GLU A 186 -24.68 44.20 -27.22
N GLU A 187 -23.45 43.76 -26.95
CA GLU A 187 -22.33 44.63 -26.54
C GLU A 187 -21.87 45.53 -27.69
N ALA A 188 -21.80 44.98 -28.91
CA ALA A 188 -21.41 45.73 -30.10
C ALA A 188 -22.44 46.81 -30.46
N GLU A 189 -23.75 46.50 -30.40
CA GLU A 189 -24.82 47.46 -30.63
C GLU A 189 -24.77 48.62 -29.62
N ARG A 190 -24.52 48.32 -28.34
CA ARG A 190 -24.35 49.33 -27.28
C ARG A 190 -23.11 50.19 -27.51
N ALA A 191 -21.98 49.58 -27.85
CA ALA A 191 -20.74 50.30 -28.12
C ALA A 191 -20.82 51.19 -29.37
N GLU A 192 -21.54 50.76 -30.42
CA GLU A 192 -21.82 51.56 -31.61
C GLU A 192 -22.72 52.76 -31.27
N ALA A 193 -23.73 52.57 -30.41
CA ALA A 193 -24.57 53.67 -29.92
C ALA A 193 -23.79 54.71 -29.09
N GLU A 194 -22.75 54.28 -28.36
CA GLU A 194 -21.85 55.13 -27.58
C GLU A 194 -20.65 55.68 -28.37
N GLY A 195 -20.47 55.28 -29.65
CA GLY A 195 -19.38 55.73 -30.51
C GLY A 195 -17.99 55.15 -30.18
N VAL A 196 -17.95 53.99 -29.51
CA VAL A 196 -16.73 53.30 -29.08
C VAL A 196 -16.29 52.25 -30.12
N ASP A 197 -14.97 52.06 -30.31
CA ASP A 197 -14.41 51.09 -31.26
C ASP A 197 -14.75 49.62 -30.85
N THR A 198 -15.50 48.92 -31.69
CA THR A 198 -15.97 47.54 -31.47
C THR A 198 -14.88 46.48 -31.71
N LYS A 199 -13.73 46.85 -32.28
CA LYS A 199 -12.67 45.90 -32.63
C LYS A 199 -12.09 45.17 -31.41
N LYS A 200 -12.02 45.85 -30.26
CA LYS A 200 -11.53 45.25 -29.01
C LYS A 200 -12.53 44.23 -28.46
N LEU A 201 -13.82 44.55 -28.48
CA LEU A 201 -14.90 43.67 -28.02
C LEU A 201 -14.95 42.36 -28.81
N ARG A 202 -14.84 42.44 -30.15
CA ARG A 202 -14.78 41.25 -31.02
C ARG A 202 -13.59 40.35 -30.69
N ARG A 203 -12.41 40.94 -30.50
CA ARG A 203 -11.20 40.19 -30.15
C ARG A 203 -11.31 39.50 -28.79
N ASP A 204 -11.93 40.15 -27.82
CA ASP A 204 -12.10 39.59 -26.48
C ASP A 204 -13.16 38.46 -26.51
N ALA A 205 -14.25 38.61 -27.24
CA ALA A 205 -15.22 37.53 -27.45
C ALA A 205 -14.66 36.34 -28.23
N ASP A 206 -13.83 36.55 -29.26
CA ASP A 206 -13.15 35.46 -29.98
C ASP A 206 -12.25 34.64 -29.04
N LYS A 207 -11.52 35.31 -28.14
CA LYS A 207 -10.71 34.63 -27.10
C LYS A 207 -11.58 33.88 -26.09
N ASP A 208 -12.72 34.44 -25.71
CA ASP A 208 -13.65 33.77 -24.80
C ASP A 208 -14.25 32.51 -25.42
N VAL A 209 -14.58 32.56 -26.72
CA VAL A 209 -15.06 31.40 -27.49
C VAL A 209 -13.95 30.36 -27.64
N GLU A 210 -12.71 30.77 -27.88
CA GLU A 210 -11.55 29.87 -27.91
C GLU A 210 -11.36 29.18 -26.55
N ALA A 211 -11.40 29.93 -25.44
CA ALA A 211 -11.30 29.38 -24.09
C ALA A 211 -12.51 28.50 -23.71
N LEU A 212 -13.70 28.74 -24.27
CA LEU A 212 -14.84 27.84 -24.15
C LEU A 212 -14.56 26.51 -24.86
N ARG A 213 -14.15 26.56 -26.13
CA ARG A 213 -13.83 25.36 -26.92
C ARG A 213 -12.75 24.53 -26.25
N GLU A 214 -11.65 25.14 -25.82
CA GLU A 214 -10.57 24.43 -25.12
C GLU A 214 -11.06 23.69 -23.86
N ARG A 215 -11.97 24.29 -23.08
CA ARG A 215 -12.53 23.64 -21.89
C ARG A 215 -13.37 22.42 -22.22
N TYR A 216 -14.28 22.54 -23.20
CA TYR A 216 -15.13 21.42 -23.62
C TYR A 216 -14.32 20.34 -24.35
N ASP A 217 -13.26 20.70 -25.09
CA ASP A 217 -12.36 19.74 -25.74
C ASP A 217 -11.63 18.88 -24.69
N ILE A 218 -11.22 19.45 -23.55
CA ILE A 218 -10.63 18.70 -22.43
C ILE A 218 -11.63 17.71 -21.84
N GLU A 219 -12.89 18.13 -21.69
CA GLU A 219 -13.96 17.27 -21.17
C GLU A 219 -14.29 16.12 -22.14
N LEU A 220 -14.41 16.41 -23.43
CA LEU A 220 -14.60 15.41 -24.49
C LEU A 220 -13.42 14.42 -24.56
N ASP A 221 -12.17 14.90 -24.44
CA ASP A 221 -10.98 14.05 -24.38
C ASP A 221 -11.04 13.11 -23.18
N LEU A 222 -11.42 13.62 -22.00
CA LEU A 222 -11.53 12.81 -20.79
C LEU A 222 -12.60 11.72 -20.95
N VAL A 223 -13.79 12.05 -21.47
CA VAL A 223 -14.88 11.07 -21.70
C VAL A 223 -14.45 10.02 -22.73
N ALA A 224 -13.83 10.43 -23.83
CA ALA A 224 -13.31 9.51 -24.85
C ALA A 224 -12.23 8.57 -24.30
N ARG A 225 -11.24 9.13 -23.59
CA ARG A 225 -10.18 8.34 -22.94
C ARG A 225 -10.74 7.38 -21.91
N THR A 226 -11.73 7.79 -21.11
CA THR A 226 -12.39 6.94 -20.12
C THR A 226 -13.04 5.73 -20.79
N TRP A 227 -13.77 5.95 -21.89
CA TRP A 227 -14.39 4.85 -22.65
C TRP A 227 -13.37 3.89 -23.28
N ASP A 228 -12.32 4.43 -23.89
CA ASP A 228 -11.27 3.61 -24.51
C ASP A 228 -10.48 2.80 -23.47
N GLU A 229 -10.21 3.40 -22.31
CA GLU A 229 -9.53 2.74 -21.21
C GLU A 229 -10.38 1.64 -20.57
N PHE A 230 -11.69 1.85 -20.46
CA PHE A 230 -12.66 0.86 -19.98
C PHE A 230 -12.75 -0.36 -20.92
N LYS A 231 -12.84 -0.13 -22.24
CA LYS A 231 -12.82 -1.21 -23.23
C LYS A 231 -11.53 -2.04 -23.15
N GLY A 232 -10.40 -1.37 -22.94
CA GLY A 232 -9.07 -1.99 -22.78
C GLY A 232 -8.71 -2.44 -21.36
N LEU A 233 -9.67 -2.42 -20.42
CA LEU A 233 -9.41 -2.72 -19.01
C LEU A 233 -9.13 -4.22 -18.82
N HIS A 234 -8.12 -4.53 -18.00
CA HIS A 234 -7.76 -5.90 -17.64
C HIS A 234 -7.10 -5.92 -16.26
N SER A 235 -7.10 -7.07 -15.60
CA SER A 235 -6.40 -7.25 -14.33
C SER A 235 -4.92 -6.92 -14.48
N ARG A 236 -4.30 -6.38 -13.42
CA ARG A 236 -2.89 -5.94 -13.36
C ARG A 236 -2.57 -4.67 -14.16
N LYS A 237 -3.55 -4.05 -14.83
CA LYS A 237 -3.35 -2.76 -15.48
C LYS A 237 -3.13 -1.66 -14.43
N ILE A 238 -2.15 -0.80 -14.69
CA ILE A 238 -1.84 0.35 -13.82
C ILE A 238 -2.24 1.64 -14.53
N ILE A 239 -2.99 2.48 -13.84
CA ILE A 239 -3.48 3.78 -14.31
C ILE A 239 -2.87 4.86 -13.42
N ASP A 240 -1.99 5.68 -14.00
CA ASP A 240 -1.27 6.74 -13.29
C ASP A 240 -2.10 8.04 -13.16
N ASP A 241 -3.12 8.22 -14.00
CA ASP A 241 -3.96 9.43 -14.05
C ASP A 241 -5.12 9.31 -13.05
N GLU A 242 -5.10 10.16 -12.02
CA GLU A 242 -6.09 10.15 -10.93
C GLU A 242 -7.47 10.61 -11.40
N MET A 243 -7.55 11.57 -12.32
CA MET A 243 -8.84 12.06 -12.85
C MET A 243 -9.51 10.96 -13.67
N LEU A 244 -8.74 10.33 -14.56
CA LEU A 244 -9.21 9.18 -15.34
C LEU A 244 -9.66 8.01 -14.45
N TRP A 245 -8.90 7.68 -13.40
CA TRP A 245 -9.27 6.61 -12.47
C TRP A 245 -10.59 6.91 -11.75
N ARG A 246 -10.78 8.17 -11.34
CA ARG A 246 -12.00 8.61 -10.67
C ARG A 246 -13.21 8.50 -11.60
N GLU A 247 -13.12 9.00 -12.82
CA GLU A 247 -14.18 8.87 -13.83
C GLU A 247 -14.50 7.40 -14.14
N LEU A 248 -13.47 6.56 -14.30
CA LEU A 248 -13.65 5.12 -14.49
C LEU A 248 -14.42 4.49 -13.32
N ARG A 249 -14.09 4.86 -12.09
CA ARG A 249 -14.76 4.31 -10.89
C ARG A 249 -16.19 4.82 -10.75
N ASP A 250 -16.41 6.10 -11.04
CA ASP A 250 -17.72 6.73 -10.90
C ASP A 250 -18.70 6.19 -11.95
N LYS A 251 -18.25 5.93 -13.19
CA LYS A 251 -19.09 5.39 -14.27
C LYS A 251 -19.14 3.86 -14.33
N TYR A 252 -18.00 3.21 -14.19
CA TYR A 252 -17.84 1.78 -14.46
C TYR A 252 -17.39 0.96 -13.24
N GLY A 253 -17.48 1.52 -12.03
CA GLY A 253 -17.02 0.88 -10.80
C GLY A 253 -17.68 -0.46 -10.46
N GLU A 254 -18.81 -0.81 -11.09
CA GLU A 254 -19.43 -2.12 -10.93
C GLU A 254 -18.77 -3.25 -11.76
N TYR A 255 -17.95 -2.90 -12.74
CA TYR A 255 -17.35 -3.85 -13.68
C TYR A 255 -15.91 -4.21 -13.34
N PHE A 256 -15.29 -3.48 -12.41
CA PHE A 256 -13.91 -3.73 -12.01
C PHE A 256 -13.66 -3.35 -10.57
N GLU A 257 -12.61 -3.93 -10.01
CA GLU A 257 -12.09 -3.55 -8.71
C GLU A 257 -10.62 -3.15 -8.83
N GLY A 258 -10.20 -2.27 -7.93
CA GLY A 258 -8.81 -1.86 -7.83
C GLY A 258 -8.61 -0.74 -6.85
N GLY A 259 -7.37 -0.27 -6.76
CA GLY A 259 -7.01 0.85 -5.90
C GLY A 259 -5.52 1.04 -5.80
N THR A 260 -5.09 1.71 -4.74
CA THR A 260 -3.69 2.07 -4.49
C THR A 260 -3.10 1.35 -3.28
N GLY A 261 -1.79 1.47 -3.11
CA GLY A 261 -1.09 1.03 -1.91
C GLY A 261 -0.94 -0.48 -1.79
N ALA A 262 -0.51 -0.90 -0.59
CA ALA A 262 -0.36 -2.32 -0.26
C ALA A 262 -1.69 -3.08 -0.23
N ASP A 263 -2.81 -2.38 0.03
CA ASP A 263 -4.17 -2.93 0.02
C ASP A 263 -4.51 -3.55 -1.34
N ALA A 264 -4.26 -2.81 -2.43
CA ALA A 264 -4.49 -3.30 -3.79
C ALA A 264 -3.60 -4.50 -4.13
N ILE A 265 -2.35 -4.52 -3.66
CA ILE A 265 -1.45 -5.66 -3.85
C ILE A 265 -1.98 -6.90 -3.11
N LYS A 266 -2.48 -6.73 -1.88
CA LYS A 266 -3.06 -7.81 -1.08
C LYS A 266 -4.28 -8.40 -1.76
N GLN A 267 -5.18 -7.54 -2.26
CA GLN A 267 -6.36 -7.95 -3.03
C GLN A 267 -5.98 -8.70 -4.32
N LEU A 268 -4.94 -8.26 -5.03
CA LEU A 268 -4.48 -8.96 -6.22
C LEU A 268 -3.91 -10.34 -5.89
N ILE A 269 -3.10 -10.47 -4.82
CA ILE A 269 -2.60 -11.78 -4.36
C ILE A 269 -3.76 -12.72 -4.01
N ASP A 270 -4.83 -12.19 -3.41
CA ASP A 270 -6.03 -12.93 -3.04
C ASP A 270 -6.78 -13.53 -4.23
N ARG A 271 -6.75 -12.85 -5.38
CA ARG A 271 -7.45 -13.29 -6.60
C ARG A 271 -6.63 -14.21 -7.48
N ILE A 272 -5.34 -14.39 -7.21
CA ILE A 272 -4.46 -15.24 -8.02
C ILE A 272 -4.46 -16.66 -7.46
N ASP A 273 -4.89 -17.61 -8.28
CA ASP A 273 -4.62 -19.03 -8.03
C ASP A 273 -3.19 -19.37 -8.45
N PHE A 274 -2.28 -19.45 -7.47
CA PHE A 274 -0.88 -19.77 -7.72
C PHE A 274 -0.65 -21.22 -8.17
N ASP A 275 -1.55 -22.16 -7.85
CA ASP A 275 -1.46 -23.54 -8.32
C ASP A 275 -1.75 -23.61 -9.83
N GLU A 276 -2.80 -22.93 -10.29
CA GLU A 276 -3.08 -22.78 -11.73
C GLU A 276 -1.99 -22.02 -12.48
N GLU A 277 -1.48 -20.92 -11.91
CA GLU A 277 -0.43 -20.13 -12.54
C GLU A 277 0.87 -20.94 -12.74
N GLU A 278 1.19 -21.86 -11.82
CA GLU A 278 2.34 -22.75 -12.00
C GLU A 278 2.15 -23.67 -13.21
N ILE A 279 0.96 -24.27 -13.37
CA ILE A 279 0.65 -25.14 -14.51
C ILE A 279 0.74 -24.35 -15.81
N LYS A 280 0.06 -23.19 -15.88
CA LYS A 280 0.07 -22.32 -17.07
C LYS A 280 1.50 -21.89 -17.45
N LEU A 281 2.36 -21.62 -16.46
CA LEU A 281 3.75 -21.27 -16.70
C LEU A 281 4.60 -22.43 -17.22
N ARG A 282 4.41 -23.63 -16.69
CA ARG A 282 5.11 -24.84 -17.17
C ARG A 282 4.76 -25.11 -18.62
N ASP A 283 3.47 -25.10 -18.94
CA ASP A 283 2.98 -25.30 -20.31
C ASP A 283 3.45 -24.20 -21.27
N ALA A 284 3.56 -22.95 -20.80
CA ALA A 284 4.05 -21.85 -21.64
C ALA A 284 5.56 -21.94 -21.93
N ILE A 285 6.36 -22.50 -21.00
CA ILE A 285 7.82 -22.66 -21.15
C ILE A 285 8.14 -23.86 -22.06
N ASP A 286 7.38 -24.94 -21.89
CA ASP A 286 7.51 -26.18 -22.65
C ASP A 286 6.13 -26.67 -23.12
N PRO A 287 5.63 -26.14 -24.26
CA PRO A 287 4.30 -26.47 -24.76
C PRO A 287 4.17 -27.92 -25.26
N GLY A 288 5.26 -28.70 -25.35
CA GLY A 288 5.23 -30.07 -25.85
C GLY A 288 4.49 -30.19 -27.20
N ASP A 289 3.58 -31.16 -27.29
CA ASP A 289 2.73 -31.42 -28.46
C ASP A 289 1.42 -30.58 -28.48
N SER A 290 1.25 -29.62 -27.56
CA SER A 290 -0.01 -28.87 -27.39
C SER A 290 -0.33 -27.90 -28.54
N GLY A 291 0.45 -27.91 -29.63
CA GLY A 291 0.28 -27.06 -30.82
C GLY A 291 0.48 -25.55 -30.58
N ARG A 292 0.89 -25.13 -29.38
CA ARG A 292 1.09 -23.72 -29.04
C ARG A 292 2.45 -23.25 -29.55
N LYS A 293 2.50 -22.05 -30.14
CA LYS A 293 3.75 -21.45 -30.59
C LYS A 293 4.69 -21.26 -29.39
N PRO A 294 5.97 -21.64 -29.50
CA PRO A 294 6.93 -21.46 -28.43
C PRO A 294 7.12 -19.97 -28.13
N LEU A 295 7.30 -19.65 -26.85
CA LEU A 295 7.64 -18.30 -26.42
C LEU A 295 8.97 -17.84 -27.04
N SER A 296 9.09 -16.54 -27.33
CA SER A 296 10.38 -15.96 -27.71
C SER A 296 11.42 -16.17 -26.60
N ALA A 297 12.71 -16.22 -26.96
CA ALA A 297 13.79 -16.50 -26.01
C ALA A 297 13.75 -15.59 -24.76
N GLN A 298 13.49 -14.29 -24.95
CA GLN A 298 13.37 -13.32 -23.86
C GLN A 298 12.15 -13.60 -22.97
N ARG A 299 10.99 -13.92 -23.56
CA ARG A 299 9.77 -14.25 -22.80
C ARG A 299 9.92 -15.57 -22.05
N LYS A 300 10.53 -16.58 -22.67
CA LYS A 300 10.85 -17.86 -22.02
C LYS A 300 11.74 -17.66 -20.79
N GLN A 301 12.78 -16.82 -20.88
CA GLN A 301 13.63 -16.50 -19.72
C GLN A 301 12.86 -15.81 -18.58
N LYS A 302 11.95 -14.87 -18.89
CA LYS A 302 11.09 -14.23 -17.87
C LYS A 302 10.15 -15.24 -17.23
N ALA A 303 9.51 -16.09 -18.03
CA ALA A 303 8.61 -17.15 -17.56
C ALA A 303 9.33 -18.14 -16.62
N ILE A 304 10.55 -18.57 -16.97
CA ILE A 304 11.37 -19.45 -16.09
C ILE A 304 11.68 -18.78 -14.75
N LYS A 305 12.03 -17.48 -14.76
CA LYS A 305 12.27 -16.73 -13.52
C LYS A 305 11.01 -16.62 -12.66
N ARG A 306 9.86 -16.35 -13.29
CA ARG A 306 8.55 -16.32 -12.62
C ARG A 306 8.17 -17.68 -12.05
N LEU A 307 8.29 -18.76 -12.84
CA LEU A 307 8.01 -20.13 -12.40
C LEU A 307 8.83 -20.50 -11.17
N LYS A 308 10.12 -20.12 -11.12
CA LYS A 308 10.96 -20.39 -9.94
C LYS A 308 10.39 -19.77 -8.66
N ILE A 309 9.79 -18.58 -8.76
CA ILE A 309 9.17 -17.87 -7.63
C ILE A 309 7.84 -18.53 -7.27
N VAL A 310 6.94 -18.70 -8.24
CA VAL A 310 5.62 -19.33 -8.01
C VAL A 310 5.77 -20.73 -7.42
N ALA A 311 6.62 -21.58 -8.01
CA ALA A 311 6.91 -22.92 -7.51
C ALA A 311 7.53 -22.92 -6.10
N SER A 312 8.24 -21.85 -5.70
CA SER A 312 8.76 -21.72 -4.34
C SER A 312 7.67 -21.44 -3.31
N PHE A 313 6.63 -20.69 -3.69
CA PHE A 313 5.44 -20.41 -2.87
C PHE A 313 4.42 -21.56 -2.88
N ASN A 314 4.40 -22.38 -3.94
CA ASN A 314 3.56 -23.58 -4.05
C ASN A 314 4.10 -24.78 -3.24
N ARG A 315 5.28 -24.66 -2.61
CA ARG A 315 5.79 -25.70 -1.70
C ARG A 315 4.86 -25.85 -0.50
N ARG A 316 4.47 -27.09 -0.19
CA ARG A 316 3.54 -27.42 0.89
C ARG A 316 4.26 -28.12 2.05
N ASP A 317 3.71 -27.95 3.25
CA ASP A 317 4.05 -28.74 4.44
C ASP A 317 3.35 -30.11 4.40
N ASP A 318 3.64 -30.96 5.37
CA ASP A 318 3.07 -32.31 5.48
C ASP A 318 1.53 -32.31 5.65
N HIS A 319 0.95 -31.15 5.97
CA HIS A 319 -0.49 -30.93 6.11
C HIS A 319 -1.12 -30.31 4.85
N GLY A 320 -0.37 -30.23 3.75
CA GLY A 320 -0.85 -29.70 2.46
C GLY A 320 -1.01 -28.17 2.43
N ARG A 321 -0.55 -27.43 3.46
CA ARG A 321 -0.60 -25.96 3.49
C ARG A 321 0.68 -25.39 2.89
N ARG A 322 0.58 -24.22 2.26
CA ARG A 322 1.77 -23.52 1.74
C ARG A 322 2.73 -23.19 2.88
N ILE A 323 4.01 -23.55 2.71
CA ILE A 323 5.04 -23.28 3.72
C ILE A 323 5.22 -21.77 3.92
N ASN A 324 5.17 -21.02 2.82
CA ASN A 324 5.20 -19.57 2.83
C ASN A 324 3.93 -19.06 2.12
N ASP A 325 3.16 -18.24 2.81
CA ASP A 325 2.05 -17.50 2.20
C ASP A 325 2.63 -16.28 1.47
N PRO A 326 2.36 -16.07 0.17
CA PRO A 326 2.74 -14.85 -0.54
C PRO A 326 2.29 -13.56 0.15
N LYS A 327 1.14 -13.58 0.83
CA LYS A 327 0.63 -12.42 1.58
C LYS A 327 1.53 -12.01 2.74
N ALA A 328 2.40 -12.89 3.24
CA ALA A 328 3.33 -12.55 4.31
C ALA A 328 4.39 -11.51 3.88
N MET A 329 4.49 -11.20 2.57
CA MET A 329 5.26 -10.04 2.08
C MET A 329 4.58 -8.69 2.39
N ILE A 330 3.29 -8.72 2.76
CA ILE A 330 2.47 -7.57 3.13
C ILE A 330 2.21 -7.66 4.64
N LEU A 331 2.75 -6.71 5.37
CA LEU A 331 2.73 -6.67 6.82
C LEU A 331 1.48 -5.93 7.30
N ASP A 332 0.61 -6.64 8.02
CA ASP A 332 -0.40 -6.01 8.88
C ASP A 332 0.15 -5.73 10.29
N VAL A 333 1.28 -6.36 10.64
CA VAL A 333 1.92 -6.30 11.95
C VAL A 333 3.43 -6.21 11.78
N VAL A 334 4.06 -5.28 12.51
CA VAL A 334 5.53 -5.12 12.53
C VAL A 334 6.09 -5.62 13.86
N PRO A 335 7.06 -6.54 13.86
CA PRO A 335 7.71 -6.99 15.10
C PRO A 335 8.61 -5.88 15.69
N VAL A 336 8.62 -5.79 17.02
CA VAL A 336 9.49 -4.88 17.77
C VAL A 336 10.57 -5.70 18.46
N ILE A 337 11.83 -5.45 18.09
CA ILE A 337 12.98 -6.14 18.65
C ILE A 337 13.11 -5.88 20.18
N PRO A 338 13.61 -6.85 20.97
CA PRO A 338 13.79 -6.69 22.40
C PRO A 338 14.65 -5.46 22.77
N PRO A 339 14.31 -4.71 23.84
CA PRO A 339 14.98 -3.45 24.20
C PRO A 339 16.47 -3.55 24.46
N GLU A 340 16.96 -4.67 24.99
CA GLU A 340 18.41 -4.88 25.23
C GLU A 340 19.23 -4.96 23.94
N LEU A 341 18.59 -5.23 22.81
CA LEU A 341 19.24 -5.19 21.48
C LEU A 341 19.20 -3.78 20.86
N ARG A 342 18.48 -2.84 21.48
CA ARG A 342 18.37 -1.42 21.10
C ARG A 342 18.44 -0.50 22.34
N PRO A 343 19.54 -0.58 23.10
CA PRO A 343 19.63 0.05 24.42
C PRO A 343 19.55 1.59 24.33
N MET A 344 19.09 2.19 25.42
CA MET A 344 19.16 3.62 25.67
C MET A 344 19.96 3.81 26.96
N VAL A 345 21.10 4.49 26.86
CA VAL A 345 22.08 4.62 27.95
C VAL A 345 22.20 6.08 28.35
N GLN A 346 22.21 6.34 29.65
CA GLN A 346 22.47 7.67 30.18
C GLN A 346 23.98 7.93 30.18
N LEU A 347 24.40 9.06 29.63
CA LEU A 347 25.78 9.53 29.65
C LEU A 347 26.01 10.47 30.83
N ASP A 348 27.28 10.66 31.17
CA ASP A 348 27.70 11.68 32.14
C ASP A 348 27.24 13.07 31.67
N GLY A 349 26.61 13.83 32.56
CA GLY A 349 25.97 15.11 32.25
C GLY A 349 24.49 15.02 31.88
N GLY A 350 23.84 13.88 32.10
CA GLY A 350 22.37 13.76 32.00
C GLY A 350 21.81 13.64 30.58
N ARG A 351 22.68 13.50 29.58
CA ARG A 351 22.31 13.21 28.19
C ARG A 351 21.98 11.72 28.02
N PHE A 352 21.27 11.38 26.96
CA PHE A 352 20.99 9.99 26.60
C PHE A 352 21.56 9.68 25.22
N ALA A 353 22.22 8.53 25.12
CA ALA A 353 22.53 7.89 23.84
C ALA A 353 21.46 6.82 23.57
N THR A 354 20.90 6.82 22.37
CA THR A 354 19.89 5.85 21.94
C THR A 354 20.32 5.19 20.64
N SER A 355 19.96 3.93 20.47
CA SER A 355 20.02 3.27 19.15
C SER A 355 19.08 3.96 18.16
N ASP A 356 19.53 4.11 16.91
CA ASP A 356 18.73 4.66 15.79
C ASP A 356 17.41 3.90 15.57
N LEU A 357 17.40 2.58 15.87
CA LEU A 357 16.21 1.75 15.78
C LEU A 357 15.05 2.31 16.61
N ASN A 358 15.34 2.90 17.78
CA ASN A 358 14.30 3.49 18.61
C ASN A 358 13.62 4.65 17.89
N ASP A 359 14.36 5.52 17.21
CA ASP A 359 13.76 6.64 16.47
C ASP A 359 13.02 6.19 15.21
N LEU A 360 13.48 5.13 14.55
CA LEU A 360 12.76 4.49 13.44
C LEU A 360 11.43 3.88 13.90
N TYR A 361 11.43 3.11 15.00
CA TYR A 361 10.19 2.60 15.59
C TYR A 361 9.24 3.72 16.05
N ARG A 362 9.78 4.79 16.67
CA ARG A 362 8.98 5.97 17.05
C ARG A 362 8.31 6.61 15.85
N ARG A 363 9.02 6.72 14.72
CA ARG A 363 8.46 7.26 13.49
C ARG A 363 7.30 6.40 13.00
N VAL A 364 7.46 5.08 12.95
CA VAL A 364 6.38 4.16 12.56
C VAL A 364 5.16 4.31 13.49
N ILE A 365 5.36 4.28 14.81
CA ILE A 365 4.26 4.41 15.78
C ILE A 365 3.55 5.75 15.65
N ASN A 366 4.29 6.85 15.48
CA ASN A 366 3.69 8.18 15.31
C ASN A 366 2.84 8.29 14.05
N ARG A 367 3.32 7.73 12.92
CA ARG A 367 2.58 7.70 11.65
C ARG A 367 1.34 6.83 11.76
N ASN A 368 1.48 5.64 12.34
CA ASN A 368 0.37 4.71 12.54
C ASN A 368 -0.73 5.31 13.43
N ASN A 369 -0.35 5.89 14.57
CA ASN A 369 -1.29 6.55 15.47
C ASN A 369 -1.96 7.78 14.83
N ARG A 370 -1.24 8.51 13.98
CA ARG A 370 -1.83 9.63 13.22
C ARG A 370 -2.82 9.12 12.18
N LEU A 371 -2.50 8.05 11.46
CA LEU A 371 -3.39 7.41 10.51
C LEU A 371 -4.67 6.91 11.19
N GLY A 372 -4.56 6.22 12.31
CA GLY A 372 -5.73 5.77 13.09
C GLY A 372 -6.66 6.92 13.49
N ARG A 373 -6.10 8.06 13.91
CA ARG A 373 -6.89 9.29 14.19
C ARG A 373 -7.53 9.89 12.94
N LEU A 374 -6.86 9.87 11.79
CA LEU A 374 -7.42 10.39 10.55
C LEU A 374 -8.59 9.53 10.06
N LEU A 375 -8.46 8.21 10.19
CA LEU A 375 -9.53 7.26 9.86
C LEU A 375 -10.74 7.44 10.79
N SER A 376 -10.51 7.61 12.10
CA SER A 376 -11.63 7.81 13.05
C SER A 376 -12.36 9.15 12.87
N LEU A 377 -11.69 10.16 12.30
CA LEU A 377 -12.28 11.46 11.99
C LEU A 377 -12.95 11.50 10.60
N GLY A 378 -12.85 10.43 9.80
CA GLY A 378 -13.37 10.42 8.43
C GLY A 378 -12.67 11.43 7.52
N ALA A 379 -11.35 11.60 7.69
CA ALA A 379 -10.58 12.54 6.87
C ALA A 379 -10.65 12.19 5.36
N PRO A 380 -10.56 13.18 4.46
CA PRO A 380 -10.54 12.96 3.02
C PRO A 380 -9.48 11.96 2.55
N GLU A 381 -9.79 11.21 1.50
CA GLU A 381 -8.96 10.11 0.99
C GLU A 381 -7.53 10.56 0.63
N ILE A 382 -7.36 11.75 0.06
CA ILE A 382 -6.03 12.31 -0.28
C ILE A 382 -5.13 12.43 0.96
N ILE A 383 -5.69 12.86 2.09
CA ILE A 383 -4.93 13.01 3.35
C ILE A 383 -4.59 11.63 3.94
N VAL A 384 -5.55 10.70 3.88
CA VAL A 384 -5.36 9.32 4.33
C VAL A 384 -4.29 8.61 3.49
N ASN A 385 -4.33 8.73 2.17
CA ASN A 385 -3.38 8.13 1.25
C ASN A 385 -1.97 8.68 1.45
N ASN A 386 -1.84 9.99 1.68
CA ASN A 386 -0.55 10.58 2.03
C ASN A 386 -0.01 10.04 3.37
N GLU A 387 -0.84 9.88 4.39
CA GLU A 387 -0.38 9.31 5.67
C GLU A 387 -0.06 7.80 5.55
N LYS A 388 -0.81 7.04 4.75
CA LYS A 388 -0.48 5.64 4.40
C LYS A 388 0.87 5.55 3.67
N ARG A 389 1.14 6.44 2.70
CA ARG A 389 2.45 6.54 2.02
C ARG A 389 3.58 6.82 3.02
N MET A 390 3.39 7.78 3.93
CA MET A 390 4.39 8.10 4.96
C MET A 390 4.60 6.96 5.96
N LEU A 391 3.57 6.15 6.23
CA LEU A 391 3.67 4.95 7.05
C LEU A 391 4.50 3.86 6.33
N GLN A 392 4.23 3.63 5.04
CA GLN A 392 5.03 2.73 4.19
C GLN A 392 6.51 3.15 4.21
N GLU A 393 6.82 4.43 3.95
CA GLU A 393 8.19 4.96 3.99
C GLU A 393 8.86 4.81 5.37
N ALA A 394 8.08 4.95 6.46
CA ALA A 394 8.61 4.79 7.81
C ALA A 394 9.00 3.34 8.12
N VAL A 395 8.21 2.37 7.64
CA VAL A 395 8.50 0.94 7.79
C VAL A 395 9.63 0.51 6.85
N ASP A 396 9.70 1.06 5.64
CA ASP A 396 10.81 0.87 4.73
C ASP A 396 12.13 1.29 5.38
N ALA A 397 12.18 2.50 5.94
CA ALA A 397 13.35 3.00 6.65
C ALA A 397 13.68 2.18 7.92
N LEU A 398 12.69 1.55 8.56
CA LEU A 398 12.93 0.67 9.70
C LEU A 398 13.66 -0.62 9.30
N PHE A 399 13.31 -1.21 8.15
CA PHE A 399 13.90 -2.47 7.68
C PHE A 399 15.18 -2.27 6.86
N ASP A 400 15.25 -1.25 6.01
CA ASP A 400 16.39 -0.99 5.12
C ASP A 400 16.52 0.52 4.84
N ASN A 401 17.15 1.25 5.77
CA ASN A 401 17.28 2.70 5.69
C ASN A 401 18.24 3.13 4.57
N GLY A 402 17.74 3.91 3.61
CA GLY A 402 18.52 4.47 2.49
C GLY A 402 18.36 3.72 1.16
N ARG A 403 17.50 2.71 1.11
CA ARG A 403 17.17 1.97 -0.11
C ARG A 403 15.86 2.42 -0.74
#